data_AF-A0A1F6ENG1-F1
#
_entry.id   AF-A0A1F6ENG1-F1
#
_cell.length_a   1.000
_cell.length_b   1.000
_cell.length_c   1.000
_cell.angle_alpha   90.00
_cell.angle_beta   90.00
_cell.angle_gamma   90.00
#
_symmetry.space_group_name_H-M   'P 1'
#
loop_
_entity.id
_entity.type
_entity.pdbx_description
1 polymer ?
#
loop_
_entity_poly.entity_id
_entity_poly.type
_entity_poly.pdbx_seq_one_letter_code
_entity_poly.pdbx_strand_id
1 'polypeptide(L)'
;MLLVKTKIGPSKIHGIGLFADEFIPKGTIVWRFVPGKDEVRTKDEVEKLQEPKRSEILSLHHSYVSKQTGRYIYFGDHSGYFNHSNTPNVGTKYKKDVEEDINFSLCDITPDEEMTIDYRGFAAEGVDF
;
A
#
# COMPACT_ATOMS: atom_id res chain seq x y z
N MET A 1 0.65 7.51 -2.87
CA MET A 1 1.72 8.41 -2.36
C MET A 1 1.82 8.53 -0.84
N LEU A 2 3.00 8.24 -0.27
CA LEU A 2 3.43 8.45 1.11
C LEU A 2 3.55 9.94 1.41
N LEU A 3 3.05 10.35 2.56
CA LEU A 3 2.97 11.74 3.02
C LEU A 3 3.91 12.03 4.20
N VAL A 4 4.63 11.02 4.66
CA VAL A 4 5.59 11.04 5.77
C VAL A 4 6.93 10.52 5.26
N LYS A 5 8.02 10.88 5.94
CA LYS A 5 9.36 10.36 5.65
C LYS A 5 9.42 8.89 6.04
N THR A 6 9.88 8.09 5.09
CA THR A 6 10.00 6.65 5.26
C THR A 6 11.31 6.16 4.67
N LYS A 7 11.75 5.00 5.14
CA LYS A 7 12.83 4.23 4.54
C LYS A 7 12.43 2.78 4.42
N ILE A 8 13.05 2.08 3.48
CA ILE A 8 12.90 0.63 3.33
C ILE A 8 14.09 -0.07 3.98
N GLY A 9 13.85 -1.24 4.57
CA GLY A 9 14.90 -2.01 5.22
C GLY A 9 14.49 -3.46 5.45
N PRO A 10 15.40 -4.31 5.98
CA PRO A 10 15.06 -5.68 6.33
C PRO A 10 13.94 -5.72 7.38
N SER A 11 12.85 -6.40 7.06
CA SER A 11 11.72 -6.59 7.97
C SER A 11 11.99 -7.75 8.93
N LYS A 12 11.45 -7.65 10.15
CA LYS A 12 11.40 -8.79 11.08
C LYS A 12 10.23 -9.74 10.77
N ILE A 13 9.30 -9.31 9.91
CA ILE A 13 8.12 -10.04 9.50
C ILE A 13 8.43 -10.81 8.21
N HIS A 14 8.75 -10.08 7.13
CA HIS A 14 9.00 -10.70 5.83
C HIS A 14 9.81 -9.78 4.90
N GLY A 15 10.91 -10.29 4.34
CA GLY A 15 11.68 -9.63 3.29
C GLY A 15 12.08 -8.19 3.62
N ILE A 16 11.50 -7.25 2.87
CA ILE A 16 11.71 -5.80 3.03
C ILE A 16 10.44 -5.18 3.60
N GLY A 17 10.59 -4.32 4.60
CA GLY A 17 9.51 -3.55 5.21
C GLY A 17 9.67 -2.05 4.98
N LEU A 18 8.59 -1.31 5.22
CA LEU A 18 8.55 0.15 5.24
C LEU A 18 8.64 0.65 6.68
N PHE A 19 9.57 1.56 6.95
CA PHE A 19 9.85 2.08 8.28
C PHE A 19 9.65 3.58 8.32
N ALA A 20 9.17 4.09 9.46
CA ALA A 20 9.10 5.51 9.70
C ALA A 20 10.52 6.11 9.80
N ASP A 21 10.77 7.24 9.13
CA ASP A 21 12.01 8.01 9.25
C ASP A 21 11.78 9.35 9.97
N GLU A 22 10.61 9.50 10.58
CA GLU A 22 10.24 10.57 11.48
C GLU A 22 9.20 10.09 12.48
N PHE A 23 8.96 10.86 13.55
CA PHE A 23 7.85 10.57 14.46
C PHE A 23 6.51 10.89 13.77
N ILE A 24 5.57 9.94 13.81
CA ILE A 24 4.25 10.08 13.21
C ILE A 24 3.19 9.99 14.32
N PRO A 25 2.52 11.11 14.67
CA PRO A 25 1.44 11.08 15.65
C PRO A 25 0.28 10.19 15.21
N LYS A 26 -0.46 9.62 16.16
CA LYS A 26 -1.70 8.88 15.91
C LYS A 26 -2.70 9.70 15.08
N GLY A 27 -3.33 9.04 14.11
CA GLY A 27 -4.34 9.62 13.23
C GLY A 27 -3.78 10.40 12.05
N THR A 28 -2.46 10.47 11.90
CA THR A 28 -1.79 11.12 10.77
C THR A 28 -2.07 10.33 9.50
N ILE A 29 -2.42 11.01 8.40
CA ILE A 29 -2.54 10.38 7.08
C ILE A 29 -1.11 10.11 6.57
N VAL A 30 -0.76 8.84 6.43
CA VAL A 30 0.59 8.42 6.03
C VAL A 30 0.68 8.11 4.54
N TRP A 31 -0.43 7.75 3.90
CA TRP A 31 -0.49 7.51 2.47
C TRP A 31 -1.86 7.90 1.92
N ARG A 32 -1.88 8.36 0.67
CA ARG A 32 -3.10 8.54 -0.12
C ARG A 32 -2.81 8.27 -1.59
N PHE A 33 -3.81 7.78 -2.29
CA PHE A 33 -3.79 7.76 -3.75
C PHE A 33 -3.67 9.17 -4.34
N VAL A 34 -2.84 9.31 -5.37
CA VAL A 34 -2.69 10.54 -6.14
C VAL A 34 -2.81 10.23 -7.63
N PRO A 35 -3.87 10.72 -8.30
CA PRO A 35 -4.05 10.54 -9.73
C PRO A 35 -2.82 10.99 -10.53
N GLY A 36 -2.38 10.16 -11.46
CA GLY A 36 -1.24 10.42 -12.33
C GLY A 36 0.14 10.20 -11.70
N LYS A 37 0.21 9.93 -10.39
CA LYS A 37 1.41 9.37 -9.74
C LYS A 37 1.24 7.89 -9.47
N ASP A 38 0.09 7.53 -8.90
CA ASP A 38 -0.34 6.15 -8.79
C ASP A 38 -1.07 5.79 -10.10
N GLU A 39 -0.63 4.74 -10.79
CA GLU A 39 -1.27 4.34 -12.05
C GLU A 39 -2.49 3.46 -11.76
N VAL A 40 -3.49 3.52 -12.63
CA VAL A 40 -4.70 2.71 -12.51
C VAL A 40 -4.86 1.90 -13.78
N ARG A 41 -5.06 0.58 -13.66
CA ARG A 41 -5.39 -0.30 -14.79
C ARG A 41 -6.57 -1.20 -14.49
N THR A 42 -7.38 -1.42 -15.50
CA THR A 42 -8.40 -2.46 -15.50
C THR A 42 -7.77 -3.85 -15.64
N LYS A 43 -8.51 -4.89 -15.26
CA LYS A 43 -8.09 -6.28 -15.44
C LYS A 43 -7.72 -6.61 -16.89
N ASP A 44 -8.57 -6.21 -17.84
CA ASP A 44 -8.34 -6.44 -19.27
C ASP A 44 -7.05 -5.76 -19.78
N GLU A 45 -6.71 -4.58 -19.27
CA GLU A 45 -5.46 -3.89 -19.60
C GLU A 45 -4.25 -4.66 -19.07
N VAL A 46 -4.33 -5.20 -17.84
CA VAL A 46 -3.26 -6.02 -17.25
C VAL A 46 -3.08 -7.34 -18.00
N GLU A 47 -4.18 -8.00 -18.39
CA GLU A 47 -4.13 -9.28 -19.12
C GLU A 47 -3.50 -9.16 -20.52
N LYS A 48 -3.57 -7.99 -21.13
CA LYS A 48 -2.94 -7.69 -22.44
C LYS A 48 -1.45 -7.38 -22.35
N LEU A 49 -0.90 -7.22 -21.15
CA LEU A 49 0.53 -6.96 -20.98
C LEU A 49 1.34 -8.22 -21.28
N GLN A 50 2.48 -8.03 -21.94
CA GLN A 50 3.46 -9.08 -22.16
C GLN A 50 4.33 -9.28 -20.92
N GLU A 51 4.86 -10.49 -20.74
CA GLU A 51 5.90 -10.75 -19.75
C GLU A 51 7.20 -10.03 -20.11
N PRO A 52 8.00 -9.57 -19.13
CA PRO A 52 7.81 -9.72 -17.67
C PRO A 52 6.92 -8.63 -17.04
N LYS A 53 6.43 -7.67 -17.83
CA LYS A 53 5.72 -6.50 -17.29
C LYS A 53 4.43 -6.90 -16.58
N ARG A 54 3.73 -7.92 -17.06
CA ARG A 54 2.52 -8.44 -16.42
C ARG A 54 2.81 -9.04 -15.04
N SER A 55 3.79 -9.94 -14.93
CA SER A 55 4.18 -10.53 -13.63
C SER A 55 4.72 -9.48 -12.65
N GLU A 56 5.51 -8.52 -13.13
CA GLU A 56 5.98 -7.39 -12.33
C GLU A 56 4.81 -6.61 -11.71
N ILE A 57 3.79 -6.37 -12.51
CA ILE A 57 2.59 -5.64 -12.11
C ILE A 57 1.74 -6.40 -11.09
N LEU A 58 1.66 -7.72 -11.24
CA LEU A 58 0.92 -8.59 -10.34
C LEU A 58 1.65 -8.83 -9.02
N SER A 59 2.90 -8.36 -8.89
CA SER A 59 3.65 -8.40 -7.64
C SER A 59 3.03 -7.50 -6.58
N LEU A 60 2.92 -8.03 -5.36
CA LEU A 60 2.38 -7.34 -4.18
C LEU A 60 3.12 -6.04 -3.84
N HIS A 61 4.38 -5.92 -4.26
CA HIS A 61 5.17 -4.70 -4.05
C HIS A 61 4.85 -3.59 -5.05
N HIS A 62 4.15 -3.90 -6.14
CA HIS A 62 3.94 -2.94 -7.23
C HIS A 62 2.48 -2.56 -7.40
N SER A 63 1.54 -3.41 -6.99
CA SER A 63 0.12 -3.06 -7.04
C SER A 63 -0.75 -3.74 -5.99
N TYR A 64 -1.95 -3.22 -5.81
CA TYR A 64 -3.07 -3.91 -5.17
C TYR A 64 -4.32 -3.81 -6.03
N VAL A 65 -5.28 -4.69 -5.79
CA VAL A 65 -6.61 -4.60 -6.41
C VAL A 65 -7.54 -3.85 -5.47
N SER A 66 -8.00 -2.67 -5.90
CA SER A 66 -8.98 -1.87 -5.17
C SER A 66 -10.29 -2.63 -4.96
N LYS A 67 -10.74 -2.73 -3.71
CA LYS A 67 -12.06 -3.32 -3.40
C LYS A 67 -13.22 -2.48 -3.91
N GLN A 68 -12.98 -1.19 -4.11
CA GLN A 68 -13.96 -0.18 -4.46
C GLN A 68 -14.20 -0.19 -5.97
N THR A 69 -13.13 -0.25 -6.76
CA THR A 69 -13.19 -0.14 -8.22
C THR A 69 -12.91 -1.45 -8.94
N GLY A 70 -12.34 -2.46 -8.26
CA GLY A 70 -11.87 -3.70 -8.87
C GLY A 70 -10.65 -3.52 -9.79
N ARG A 71 -10.04 -2.33 -9.77
CA ARG A 71 -8.89 -1.97 -10.62
C ARG A 71 -7.58 -2.25 -9.90
N TYR A 72 -6.55 -2.51 -10.69
CA TYR A 72 -5.18 -2.56 -10.23
C TYR A 72 -4.66 -1.13 -10.02
N ILE A 73 -4.19 -0.85 -8.81
CA ILE A 73 -3.60 0.41 -8.41
C ILE A 73 -2.11 0.18 -8.24
N TYR A 74 -1.30 0.85 -9.07
CA TYR A 74 0.15 0.78 -9.01
C TYR A 74 0.70 1.85 -8.11
N PHE A 75 1.60 1.45 -7.22
CA PHE A 75 2.26 2.38 -6.34
C PHE A 75 3.23 3.25 -7.12
N GLY A 76 3.06 4.57 -7.03
CA GLY A 76 4.03 5.54 -7.53
C GLY A 76 5.24 5.75 -6.59
N ASP A 77 5.32 4.97 -5.51
CA ASP A 77 6.34 5.08 -4.47
C ASP A 77 6.55 3.75 -3.71
N HIS A 78 7.18 3.84 -2.54
CA HIS A 78 7.54 2.68 -1.70
C HIS A 78 6.38 2.13 -0.85
N SER A 79 5.12 2.52 -1.06
CA SER A 79 4.01 1.98 -0.25
C SER A 79 3.77 0.49 -0.45
N GLY A 80 4.25 -0.11 -1.54
CA GLY A 80 4.21 -1.56 -1.72
C GLY A 80 5.09 -2.35 -0.72
N TYR A 81 5.87 -1.66 0.13
CA TYR A 81 6.66 -2.29 1.19
C TYR A 81 5.98 -2.26 2.57
N PHE A 82 4.73 -1.79 2.68
CA PHE A 82 3.94 -2.05 3.88
C PHE A 82 3.75 -3.55 4.04
N ASN A 83 4.28 -4.14 5.11
CA ASN A 83 4.05 -5.54 5.41
C ASN A 83 2.69 -5.78 6.07
N HIS A 84 2.21 -7.02 5.95
CA HIS A 84 1.01 -7.46 6.64
C HIS A 84 1.24 -7.64 8.15
N SER A 85 0.30 -7.17 8.97
CA SER A 85 0.19 -7.54 10.39
C SER A 85 -1.28 -7.75 10.78
N ASN A 86 -1.53 -8.70 11.69
CA ASN A 86 -2.83 -8.89 12.32
C ASN A 86 -3.13 -7.84 13.41
N THR A 87 -2.10 -7.13 13.87
CA THR A 87 -2.19 -6.01 14.81
C THR A 87 -1.43 -4.82 14.21
N PRO A 88 -1.93 -4.25 13.10
CA PRO A 88 -1.21 -3.21 12.37
C PRO A 88 -1.16 -1.89 13.14
N ASN A 89 -0.13 -1.09 12.88
CA ASN A 89 -0.04 0.30 13.36
C ASN A 89 -0.51 1.33 12.31
N VAL A 90 -0.84 0.88 11.10
CA VAL A 90 -1.44 1.70 10.03
C VAL A 90 -2.77 1.08 9.58
N GLY A 91 -3.82 1.91 9.55
CA GLY A 91 -5.17 1.53 9.13
C GLY A 91 -5.51 2.07 7.75
N THR A 92 -6.44 1.41 7.07
CA THR A 92 -6.99 1.83 5.78
C THR A 92 -8.42 2.34 5.95
N LYS A 93 -8.75 3.45 5.31
CA LYS A 93 -10.12 3.97 5.30
C LYS A 93 -10.49 4.54 3.94
N TYR A 94 -11.65 4.13 3.47
CA TYR A 94 -12.32 4.77 2.35
C TYR A 94 -12.96 6.10 2.77
N LYS A 95 -12.81 7.14 1.94
CA LYS A 95 -13.63 8.34 2.03
C LYS A 95 -14.41 8.50 0.72
N LYS A 96 -15.69 8.85 0.82
CA LYS A 96 -16.59 8.97 -0.35
C LYS A 96 -16.10 10.00 -1.39
N ASP A 97 -15.31 10.97 -0.94
CA ASP A 97 -14.81 12.07 -1.76
C ASP A 97 -13.38 11.84 -2.29
N VAL A 98 -12.82 10.64 -2.09
CA VAL A 98 -11.53 10.25 -2.69
C VAL A 98 -11.73 9.07 -3.63
N GLU A 99 -10.93 9.02 -4.69
CA GLU A 99 -11.03 7.98 -5.72
C GLU A 99 -10.63 6.59 -5.17
N GLU A 100 -9.67 6.55 -4.26
CA GLU A 100 -9.14 5.33 -3.64
C GLU A 100 -8.83 5.57 -2.16
N ASP A 101 -8.56 4.50 -1.42
CA ASP A 101 -8.36 4.53 0.03
C ASP A 101 -7.22 5.46 0.49
N ILE A 102 -7.29 5.86 1.76
CA ILE A 102 -6.18 6.50 2.47
C ILE A 102 -5.69 5.59 3.59
N ASN A 103 -4.41 5.70 3.93
CA ASN A 103 -3.84 5.08 5.11
C ASN A 103 -3.52 6.11 6.20
N PHE A 104 -3.75 5.73 7.45
CA PHE A 104 -3.52 6.59 8.60
C PHE A 104 -2.92 5.80 9.77
N SER A 105 -2.11 6.44 10.60
CA SER A 105 -1.54 5.82 11.79
C SER A 105 -2.62 5.54 12.85
N LEU A 106 -2.63 4.32 13.39
CA LEU A 106 -3.56 3.87 14.43
C LEU A 106 -3.06 4.16 15.85
N CYS A 107 -1.75 4.36 15.97
CA CYS A 107 -1.05 4.79 17.18
C CYS A 107 0.04 5.79 16.80
N ASP A 108 0.74 6.32 17.79
CA ASP A 108 1.99 7.01 17.55
C ASP A 108 3.00 6.00 16.99
N ILE A 109 3.78 6.40 15.98
CA ILE A 109 4.82 5.58 15.36
C ILE A 109 6.14 6.32 15.52
N THR A 110 7.12 5.65 16.11
CA THR A 110 8.45 6.22 16.35
C THR A 110 9.36 6.03 15.13
N PRO A 111 10.40 6.88 14.95
CA PRO A 111 11.43 6.60 13.94
C PRO A 111 11.98 5.18 14.10
N ASP A 112 12.29 4.53 12.98
CA ASP A 112 12.76 3.13 12.89
C ASP A 112 11.72 2.05 13.23
N GLU A 113 10.47 2.44 13.52
CA GLU A 113 9.37 1.49 13.67
C GLU A 113 8.82 1.06 12.31
N GLU A 114 8.61 -0.25 12.14
CA GLU A 114 8.03 -0.81 10.92
C GLU A 114 6.55 -0.45 10.83
N MET A 115 6.16 0.17 9.73
CA MET A 115 4.78 0.51 9.44
C MET A 115 4.11 -0.68 8.75
N THR A 116 3.02 -1.16 9.32
CA THR A 116 2.33 -2.38 8.86
C THR A 116 0.83 -2.15 8.72
N ILE A 117 0.22 -2.88 7.78
CA ILE A 117 -1.21 -2.78 7.45
C ILE A 117 -1.88 -4.16 7.48
N ASP A 118 -3.21 -4.20 7.53
CA ASP A 118 -3.96 -5.42 7.35
C ASP A 118 -4.34 -5.59 5.87
N TYR A 119 -3.77 -6.59 5.18
CA TYR A 119 -4.04 -6.86 3.76
C TYR A 119 -5.51 -7.19 3.50
N ARG A 120 -6.21 -7.77 4.48
CA ARG A 120 -7.64 -8.06 4.40
C ARG A 120 -8.47 -6.77 4.31
N GLY A 121 -7.91 -5.63 4.70
CA GLY A 121 -8.57 -4.33 4.65
C GLY A 121 -8.76 -3.77 3.24
N PHE A 122 -7.86 -4.08 2.30
CA PHE A 122 -7.82 -3.40 0.99
C PHE A 122 -7.59 -4.32 -0.22
N ALA A 123 -7.11 -5.56 -0.04
CA ALA A 123 -7.00 -6.51 -1.14
C ALA A 123 -8.32 -7.28 -1.35
N ALA A 124 -8.88 -7.27 -2.56
CA ALA A 124 -10.02 -8.11 -2.92
C ALA A 124 -9.70 -9.61 -2.73
N GLU A 125 -10.70 -10.41 -2.33
CA GLU A 125 -10.53 -11.86 -2.16
C GLU A 125 -10.07 -12.53 -3.47
N GLY A 126 -9.15 -13.50 -3.39
CA GLY A 126 -8.71 -14.32 -4.53
C GLY A 126 -7.42 -13.87 -5.22
N VAL A 127 -6.64 -12.98 -4.62
CA VAL A 127 -5.22 -12.80 -4.98
C VAL A 127 -4.40 -13.67 -4.03
N ASP A 128 -3.92 -14.81 -4.51
CA ASP A 128 -3.00 -15.66 -3.72
C ASP A 128 -1.69 -14.89 -3.48
N PHE A 129 -1.28 -14.88 -2.22
CA PHE A 129 -0.09 -14.20 -1.68
C PHE A 129 1.14 -15.11 -1.71
#